data_AF-A0A559QT73-F1
#
_entry.id   AF-A0A559QT73-F1
#
_cell.length_a   1.000
_cell.length_b   1.000
_cell.length_c   1.000
_cell.angle_alpha   90.00
_cell.angle_beta   90.00
_cell.angle_gamma   90.00
#
_symmetry.space_group_name_H-M   'P 1'
#
loop_
_entity.id
_entity.type
_entity.pdbx_description
1 polymer ?
#
loop_
_entity_poly.entity_id
_entity_poly.type
_entity_poly.pdbx_seq_one_letter_code
_entity_poly.pdbx_strand_id
1 'polypeptide(L)'
;MATASLKHLKFNSYLALLLCTLVIVSLDYLLWLQSEVEHPLLPADTSRYPWTIVSGTDSREGGLSVIEVEEQTYSLEYAFKLDGTHSYPFAHLGIWFTRGDSIDDLMDWNVYSQIRLTVRCEPRNVLTLILHSFDAQVTDLNDFDSFRPSNALFNCDRDWQTVDIDLHQLNTPEWWLKRVNLDISNKTYDLGRIKSISLGNTSQSPVDLTDKVKFAEFTLTGRDWSLFISGSALLVFAWLSLVYWTLRQRTQRLLAMEQEKAKQASLTKTYQPLPTDSKKEKEKRAAMQLMATEFTNPELDLDTALSRLGTNRTKLNAILKEETGMTFSVCLNHLRLTEAARLLTETDLSVAEIAFKVGYNNASYFNRVFRKQFLCTPGEYKQKQQKPHPLPESSNNKH
;
A
#
# COMPACT_ATOMS: atom_id res chain seq x y z
N MET A 1 -14.08 -13.12 24.46
CA MET A 1 -15.13 -12.53 23.59
C MET A 1 -14.62 -11.44 22.61
N ALA A 2 -13.59 -10.64 22.93
CA ALA A 2 -13.12 -9.54 22.05
C ALA A 2 -12.49 -9.97 20.70
N THR A 3 -11.96 -11.19 20.58
CA THR A 3 -11.23 -11.67 19.39
C THR A 3 -12.13 -12.07 18.21
N ALA A 4 -13.37 -12.50 18.47
CA ALA A 4 -14.33 -12.88 17.43
C ALA A 4 -14.93 -11.66 16.70
N SER A 5 -15.18 -10.57 17.44
CA SER A 5 -15.68 -9.29 16.91
C SER A 5 -14.70 -8.63 15.93
N LEU A 6 -13.39 -8.73 16.20
CA LEU A 6 -12.35 -8.14 15.34
C LEU A 6 -12.21 -8.83 13.97
N LYS A 7 -12.46 -10.15 13.89
CA LYS A 7 -12.38 -10.91 12.62
C LYS A 7 -13.56 -10.55 11.70
N HIS A 8 -14.77 -10.47 12.23
CA HIS A 8 -15.95 -10.07 11.47
C HIS A 8 -15.86 -8.63 10.94
N LEU A 9 -15.33 -7.70 11.74
CA LEU A 9 -15.13 -6.30 11.29
C LEU A 9 -14.09 -6.18 10.16
N LYS A 10 -13.01 -6.97 10.21
CA LYS A 10 -11.97 -6.98 9.16
C LYS A 10 -12.55 -7.51 7.84
N PHE A 11 -13.31 -8.61 7.90
CA PHE A 11 -13.94 -9.22 6.74
C PHE A 11 -14.88 -8.23 6.02
N ASN A 12 -15.72 -7.50 6.76
CA ASN A 12 -16.64 -6.51 6.17
C ASN A 12 -15.91 -5.34 5.48
N SER A 13 -14.78 -4.87 6.02
CA SER A 13 -14.03 -3.77 5.39
C SER A 13 -13.35 -4.15 4.06
N TYR A 14 -12.85 -5.38 3.96
CA TYR A 14 -12.25 -5.88 2.72
C TYR A 14 -13.32 -6.20 1.67
N LEU A 15 -14.45 -6.75 2.10
CA LEU A 15 -15.59 -6.98 1.21
C LEU A 15 -16.14 -5.66 0.64
N ALA A 16 -16.26 -4.61 1.46
CA ALA A 16 -16.67 -3.29 1.00
C ALA A 16 -15.68 -2.69 -0.01
N LEU A 17 -14.37 -2.77 0.27
CA LEU A 17 -13.35 -2.30 -0.67
C LEU A 17 -13.43 -3.05 -2.01
N LEU A 18 -13.61 -4.37 -1.97
CA LEU A 18 -13.76 -5.21 -3.16
C LEU A 18 -15.01 -4.83 -3.96
N LEU A 19 -16.15 -4.63 -3.32
CA LEU A 19 -17.37 -4.16 -4.00
C LEU A 19 -17.17 -2.79 -4.65
N CYS A 20 -16.52 -1.84 -3.96
CA CYS A 20 -16.20 -0.54 -4.54
C CYS A 20 -15.23 -0.65 -5.74
N THR A 21 -14.26 -1.58 -5.69
CA THR A 21 -13.37 -1.82 -6.84
C THR A 21 -14.13 -2.32 -8.05
N LEU A 22 -15.08 -3.25 -7.87
CA LEU A 22 -15.90 -3.77 -8.95
C LEU A 22 -16.78 -2.67 -9.56
N VAL A 23 -17.38 -1.80 -8.74
CA VAL A 23 -18.15 -0.66 -9.23
C VAL A 23 -17.28 0.28 -10.07
N ILE A 24 -16.06 0.57 -9.62
CA ILE A 24 -15.13 1.45 -10.35
C ILE A 24 -14.72 0.83 -11.69
N VAL A 25 -14.40 -0.46 -11.72
CA VAL A 25 -14.08 -1.16 -12.97
C VAL A 25 -15.27 -1.17 -13.93
N SER A 26 -16.48 -1.39 -13.43
CA SER A 26 -17.69 -1.33 -14.25
C SER A 26 -17.95 0.08 -14.80
N LEU A 27 -17.71 1.13 -14.00
CA LEU A 27 -17.83 2.52 -14.46
C LEU A 27 -16.77 2.86 -15.51
N ASP A 28 -15.54 2.38 -15.34
CA ASP A 28 -14.46 2.54 -16.31
C ASP A 28 -14.80 1.86 -17.65
N TYR A 29 -15.36 0.65 -17.59
CA TYR A 29 -15.86 -0.05 -18.77
C TYR A 29 -17.02 0.69 -19.46
N LEU A 30 -17.93 1.29 -18.69
CA LEU A 30 -19.00 2.12 -19.25
C LEU A 30 -18.45 3.39 -19.93
N LEU A 31 -17.43 4.04 -19.36
CA LEU A 31 -16.75 5.16 -19.99
C LEU A 31 -16.08 4.75 -21.29
N TRP A 32 -15.48 3.56 -21.32
CA TRP A 32 -14.88 3.01 -22.53
C TRP A 32 -15.94 2.80 -23.63
N LEU A 33 -17.09 2.22 -23.30
CA LEU A 33 -18.19 2.07 -24.26
C LEU A 33 -18.73 3.41 -24.77
N GLN A 34 -18.84 4.41 -23.89
CA GLN A 34 -19.30 5.75 -24.27
C GLN A 34 -18.27 6.58 -25.05
N SER A 35 -17.01 6.13 -25.10
CA SER A 35 -15.97 6.83 -25.84
C SER A 35 -16.03 6.59 -27.35
N GLU A 36 -16.80 5.59 -27.81
CA GLU A 36 -16.99 5.32 -29.24
C GLU A 36 -17.76 6.47 -29.90
N VAL A 37 -17.24 6.95 -31.03
CA VAL A 37 -17.87 8.01 -31.82
C VAL A 37 -18.23 7.46 -33.19
N GLU A 38 -19.47 7.74 -33.60
CA GLU A 38 -19.98 7.41 -34.93
C GLU A 38 -20.61 8.68 -35.52
N HIS A 39 -20.11 9.08 -36.69
CA HIS A 39 -20.57 10.28 -37.38
C HIS A 39 -20.92 9.94 -38.84
N PRO A 40 -22.23 9.81 -39.16
CA PRO A 40 -22.66 9.53 -40.52
C PRO A 40 -22.40 10.74 -41.43
N LEU A 41 -21.98 10.47 -42.66
CA LEU A 41 -21.87 11.45 -43.74
C LEU A 41 -23.16 11.54 -44.56
N LEU A 42 -23.98 10.48 -44.60
CA LEU A 42 -25.29 10.48 -45.26
C LEU A 42 -26.41 10.56 -44.20
N PRO A 43 -27.44 11.40 -44.37
CA PRO A 43 -27.65 12.37 -45.46
C PRO A 43 -26.76 13.61 -45.30
N ALA A 44 -26.40 14.25 -46.42
CA ALA A 44 -25.40 15.34 -46.47
C ALA A 44 -25.75 16.55 -45.58
N ASP A 45 -27.04 16.84 -45.42
CA ASP A 45 -27.59 17.97 -44.65
C ASP A 45 -27.48 17.79 -43.12
N THR A 46 -27.42 16.55 -42.65
CA THR A 46 -27.27 16.23 -41.21
C THR A 46 -25.86 15.81 -40.82
N SER A 47 -24.96 15.68 -41.80
CA SER A 47 -23.57 15.34 -41.57
C SER A 47 -22.90 16.35 -40.64
N ARG A 48 -22.10 15.84 -39.70
CA ARG A 48 -21.25 16.67 -38.82
C ARG A 48 -20.33 17.60 -39.62
N TYR A 49 -19.87 17.12 -40.78
CA TYR A 49 -19.11 17.90 -41.75
C TYR A 49 -19.98 18.13 -42.98
N PRO A 50 -20.48 19.34 -43.23
CA PRO A 50 -21.19 19.63 -44.48
C PRO A 50 -20.27 19.32 -45.67
N TRP A 51 -20.83 18.69 -46.69
CA TRP A 51 -20.09 18.33 -47.88
C TRP A 51 -20.92 18.47 -49.13
N THR A 52 -20.24 18.63 -50.26
CA THR A 52 -20.83 18.63 -51.59
C THR A 52 -20.19 17.58 -52.48
N ILE A 53 -20.88 17.21 -53.54
CA ILE A 53 -20.38 16.27 -54.54
C ILE A 53 -19.63 17.01 -55.63
N VAL A 54 -18.47 16.50 -56.00
CA VAL A 54 -17.73 16.90 -57.18
C VAL A 54 -17.34 15.66 -57.97
N SER A 55 -17.86 15.50 -59.18
CA SER A 55 -17.48 14.39 -60.07
C SER A 55 -16.36 14.79 -61.02
N GLY A 56 -15.46 13.86 -61.34
CA GLY A 56 -14.38 14.09 -62.31
C GLY A 56 -14.07 12.85 -63.15
N THR A 57 -13.62 13.08 -64.38
CA THR A 57 -13.18 12.03 -65.31
C THR A 57 -11.91 12.43 -66.05
N ASP A 58 -11.34 11.47 -66.77
CA ASP A 58 -10.23 11.64 -67.71
C ASP A 58 -10.53 12.58 -68.90
N SER A 59 -11.74 13.15 -69.00
CA SER A 59 -12.13 14.09 -70.05
C SER A 59 -11.20 15.31 -70.16
N ARG A 60 -10.61 15.77 -69.05
CA ARG A 60 -9.62 16.86 -69.07
C ARG A 60 -8.29 16.46 -69.71
N GLU A 61 -8.00 15.17 -69.77
CA GLU A 61 -6.81 14.56 -70.37
C GLU A 61 -7.10 14.00 -71.78
N GLY A 62 -8.29 14.30 -72.32
CA GLY A 62 -8.72 13.87 -73.65
C GLY A 62 -9.34 12.48 -73.69
N GLY A 63 -9.63 11.85 -72.54
CA GLY A 63 -10.40 10.62 -72.46
C GLY A 63 -11.90 10.82 -72.66
N LEU A 64 -12.63 9.73 -72.91
CA LEU A 64 -14.08 9.75 -73.12
C LEU A 64 -14.85 9.09 -71.97
N SER A 65 -14.24 8.94 -70.79
CA SER A 65 -14.94 8.36 -69.65
C SER A 65 -16.01 9.32 -69.12
N VAL A 66 -17.13 8.75 -68.70
CA VAL A 66 -18.30 9.49 -68.22
C VAL A 66 -18.71 9.03 -66.83
N ILE A 67 -19.28 9.95 -66.06
CA ILE A 67 -19.87 9.70 -64.74
C ILE A 67 -21.18 10.46 -64.63
N GLU A 68 -22.18 9.82 -64.05
CA GLU A 68 -23.50 10.37 -63.75
C GLU A 68 -23.78 10.11 -62.27
N VAL A 69 -24.17 11.15 -61.53
CA VAL A 69 -24.41 11.07 -60.09
C VAL A 69 -25.90 11.30 -59.85
N GLU A 70 -26.52 10.40 -59.11
CA GLU A 70 -27.89 10.50 -58.65
C GLU A 70 -27.89 10.63 -57.13
N GLU A 71 -28.10 11.85 -56.64
CA GLU A 71 -28.18 12.11 -55.20
C GLU A 71 -29.59 11.85 -54.70
N GLN A 72 -29.71 10.94 -53.73
CA GLN A 72 -30.93 10.73 -52.97
C GLN A 72 -30.65 11.10 -51.52
N THR A 73 -31.69 11.45 -50.76
CA THR A 73 -31.52 11.90 -49.37
C THR A 73 -30.69 10.92 -48.55
N TYR A 74 -31.01 9.62 -48.58
CA TYR A 74 -30.39 8.61 -47.71
C TYR A 74 -29.43 7.66 -48.44
N SER A 75 -29.12 7.91 -49.70
CA SER A 75 -28.23 7.05 -50.47
C SER A 75 -27.48 7.84 -51.53
N LEU A 76 -26.23 7.45 -51.73
CA LEU A 76 -25.38 8.02 -52.76
C LEU A 76 -25.24 7.02 -53.89
N GLU A 77 -25.77 7.36 -55.06
CA GLU A 77 -25.71 6.50 -56.24
C GLU A 77 -24.95 7.21 -57.36
N TYR A 78 -24.06 6.49 -58.03
CA TYR A 78 -23.41 6.99 -59.23
C TYR A 78 -23.16 5.87 -60.22
N ALA A 79 -23.15 6.22 -61.49
CA ALA A 79 -22.82 5.33 -62.59
C ALA A 79 -21.65 5.90 -63.37
N PHE A 80 -20.68 5.08 -63.73
CA PHE A 80 -19.57 5.50 -64.58
C PHE A 80 -19.31 4.49 -65.71
N LYS A 81 -18.74 4.98 -66.81
CA LYS A 81 -18.26 4.15 -67.91
C LYS A 81 -16.88 4.63 -68.31
N LEU A 82 -15.91 3.73 -68.24
CA LEU A 82 -14.52 4.00 -68.60
C LEU A 82 -14.29 3.82 -70.09
N ASP A 83 -13.50 4.71 -70.69
CA ASP A 83 -13.05 4.63 -72.09
C ASP A 83 -11.93 3.60 -72.24
N GLY A 84 -12.21 2.48 -72.91
CA GLY A 84 -11.21 1.43 -73.16
C GLY A 84 -10.08 1.82 -74.11
N THR A 85 -10.18 2.97 -74.78
CA THR A 85 -9.15 3.44 -75.74
C THR A 85 -8.11 4.36 -75.13
N HIS A 86 -8.39 4.95 -73.97
CA HIS A 86 -7.46 5.81 -73.25
C HIS A 86 -6.43 4.99 -72.46
N SER A 87 -5.22 5.51 -72.26
CA SER A 87 -4.15 4.76 -71.57
C SER A 87 -4.39 4.63 -70.07
N TYR A 88 -5.07 5.60 -69.46
CA TYR A 88 -5.34 5.65 -68.01
C TYR A 88 -6.76 6.17 -67.74
N PRO A 89 -7.81 5.43 -68.14
CA PRO A 89 -9.16 5.94 -67.99
C PRO A 89 -9.55 6.01 -66.51
N PHE A 90 -10.16 7.13 -66.12
CA PHE A 90 -10.64 7.29 -64.75
C PHE A 90 -11.98 8.02 -64.68
N ALA A 91 -12.74 7.66 -63.65
CA ALA A 91 -13.94 8.35 -63.21
C ALA A 91 -13.98 8.28 -61.68
N HIS A 92 -14.28 9.40 -61.04
CA HIS A 92 -14.39 9.46 -59.59
C HIS A 92 -15.52 10.37 -59.13
N LEU A 93 -16.08 10.01 -57.98
CA LEU A 93 -17.01 10.77 -57.18
C LEU A 93 -16.27 11.35 -55.98
N GLY A 94 -16.08 12.67 -55.96
CA GLY A 94 -15.51 13.42 -54.85
C GLY A 94 -16.57 13.89 -53.86
N ILE A 95 -16.27 13.78 -52.57
CA ILE A 95 -17.01 14.36 -51.45
C ILE A 95 -16.12 15.45 -50.84
N TRP A 96 -16.49 16.71 -51.07
CA TRP A 96 -15.71 17.88 -50.67
C TRP A 96 -16.31 18.47 -49.40
N PHE A 97 -15.52 18.52 -48.33
CA PHE A 97 -15.97 19.11 -47.07
C PHE A 97 -15.84 20.63 -47.17
N THR A 98 -16.95 21.35 -47.11
CA THR A 98 -16.98 22.82 -47.21
C THR A 98 -17.69 23.40 -46.01
N ARG A 99 -17.15 24.48 -45.44
CA ARG A 99 -17.84 25.32 -44.46
C ARG A 99 -18.22 26.63 -45.16
N GLY A 100 -19.17 26.55 -46.08
CA GLY A 100 -19.54 27.66 -46.96
C GLY A 100 -18.62 27.74 -48.18
N ASP A 101 -18.35 28.95 -48.69
CA ASP A 101 -17.62 29.16 -49.95
C ASP A 101 -16.08 29.19 -49.81
N SER A 102 -15.53 28.83 -48.64
CA SER A 102 -14.09 28.91 -48.38
C SER A 102 -13.34 27.66 -48.85
N ILE A 103 -12.35 27.87 -49.73
CA ILE A 103 -11.46 26.80 -50.23
C ILE A 103 -10.48 26.34 -49.13
N ASP A 104 -10.34 27.09 -48.04
CA ASP A 104 -9.36 26.82 -46.98
C ASP A 104 -9.87 25.88 -45.88
N ASP A 105 -11.12 25.40 -45.95
CA ASP A 105 -11.67 24.55 -44.92
C ASP A 105 -11.04 23.14 -44.95
N LEU A 106 -10.39 22.79 -43.83
CA LEU A 106 -9.76 21.50 -43.59
C LEU A 106 -10.39 20.87 -42.34
N MET A 107 -10.78 19.60 -42.44
CA MET A 107 -11.46 18.87 -41.38
C MET A 107 -10.48 18.11 -40.50
N ASP A 108 -10.70 18.18 -39.19
CA ASP A 108 -9.94 17.40 -38.21
C ASP A 108 -10.63 16.04 -37.98
N TRP A 109 -9.96 14.99 -38.43
CA TRP A 109 -10.36 13.60 -38.38
C TRP A 109 -9.49 12.76 -37.44
N ASN A 110 -8.66 13.38 -36.58
CA ASN A 110 -7.81 12.65 -35.64
C ASN A 110 -8.58 11.74 -34.65
N VAL A 111 -9.87 12.02 -34.43
CA VAL A 111 -10.73 11.20 -33.57
C VAL A 111 -11.20 9.90 -34.26
N TYR A 112 -11.16 9.84 -35.59
CA TYR A 112 -11.63 8.69 -36.38
C TYR A 112 -10.49 7.75 -36.71
N SER A 113 -10.82 6.46 -36.72
CA SER A 113 -9.91 5.38 -37.07
C SER A 113 -10.35 4.64 -38.33
N GLN A 114 -11.64 4.69 -38.67
CA GLN A 114 -12.20 3.91 -39.76
C GLN A 114 -13.30 4.68 -40.51
N ILE A 115 -13.48 4.29 -41.77
CA ILE A 115 -14.66 4.63 -42.56
C ILE A 115 -15.44 3.34 -42.79
N ARG A 116 -16.70 3.32 -42.34
CA ARG A 116 -17.64 2.24 -42.62
C ARG A 116 -18.50 2.60 -43.82
N LEU A 117 -18.51 1.73 -44.83
CA LEU A 117 -19.27 1.89 -46.06
C LEU A 117 -20.18 0.68 -46.26
N THR A 118 -21.48 0.88 -46.45
CA THR A 118 -22.36 -0.18 -46.95
C THR A 118 -22.61 0.04 -48.43
N VAL A 119 -22.03 -0.81 -49.27
CA VAL A 119 -21.89 -0.62 -50.72
C VAL A 119 -22.38 -1.83 -51.52
N ARG A 120 -22.87 -1.58 -52.73
CA ARG A 120 -23.09 -2.60 -53.78
C ARG A 120 -22.78 -2.02 -55.17
N CYS A 121 -22.38 -2.88 -56.10
CA CYS A 121 -22.05 -2.53 -57.47
C CYS A 121 -22.59 -3.54 -58.47
N GLU A 122 -22.95 -3.05 -59.66
CA GLU A 122 -23.27 -3.88 -60.80
C GLU A 122 -22.56 -3.35 -62.06
N PRO A 123 -21.60 -4.10 -62.65
CA PRO A 123 -21.14 -5.44 -62.28
C PRO A 123 -20.24 -5.47 -61.02
N ARG A 124 -19.73 -6.65 -60.66
CA ARG A 124 -18.71 -6.80 -59.60
C ARG A 124 -17.45 -6.02 -59.97
N ASN A 125 -16.89 -5.27 -59.03
CA ASN A 125 -15.73 -4.42 -59.25
C ASN A 125 -14.85 -4.33 -57.99
N VAL A 126 -13.62 -3.88 -58.17
CA VAL A 126 -12.72 -3.42 -57.11
C VAL A 126 -12.59 -1.91 -57.26
N LEU A 127 -13.00 -1.17 -56.25
CA LEU A 127 -12.99 0.29 -56.23
C LEU A 127 -11.91 0.80 -55.28
N THR A 128 -11.60 2.09 -55.38
CA THR A 128 -10.66 2.77 -54.49
C THR A 128 -11.36 3.90 -53.74
N LEU A 129 -11.10 4.00 -52.44
CA LEU A 129 -11.31 5.23 -51.68
C LEU A 129 -9.98 5.98 -51.61
N ILE A 130 -10.01 7.27 -51.84
CA ILE A 130 -8.85 8.17 -51.81
C ILE A 130 -9.16 9.28 -50.82
N LEU A 131 -8.32 9.43 -49.81
CA LEU A 131 -8.37 10.52 -48.85
C LEU A 131 -7.38 11.60 -49.29
N HIS A 132 -7.84 12.84 -49.39
CA HIS A 132 -7.00 13.99 -49.75
C HIS A 132 -6.68 14.80 -48.50
N SER A 133 -5.44 14.67 -48.04
CA SER A 133 -4.94 15.35 -46.84
C SER A 133 -3.97 16.48 -47.19
N PHE A 134 -3.96 17.53 -46.36
CA PHE A 134 -2.99 18.61 -46.47
C PHE A 134 -1.58 18.12 -46.11
N ASP A 135 -0.61 18.51 -46.92
CA ASP A 135 0.81 18.29 -46.70
C ASP A 135 1.55 19.63 -46.62
N ALA A 136 2.21 19.87 -45.49
CA ALA A 136 2.91 21.12 -45.21
C ALA A 136 4.07 21.43 -46.18
N GLN A 137 4.59 20.44 -46.91
CA GLN A 137 5.71 20.64 -47.82
C GLN A 137 5.27 20.99 -49.25
N VAL A 138 4.09 20.55 -49.67
CA VAL A 138 3.73 20.54 -51.10
C VAL A 138 2.32 21.03 -51.41
N THR A 139 1.40 21.10 -50.43
CA THR A 139 0.02 21.50 -50.70
C THR A 139 -0.12 22.99 -50.95
N ASP A 140 -0.66 23.33 -52.11
CA ASP A 140 -1.22 24.63 -52.48
C ASP A 140 -2.75 24.56 -52.42
N LEU A 141 -3.37 25.43 -51.62
CA LEU A 141 -4.82 25.44 -51.43
C LEU A 141 -5.60 25.78 -52.72
N ASN A 142 -4.96 26.40 -53.70
CA ASN A 142 -5.58 26.71 -55.00
C ASN A 142 -5.43 25.58 -56.03
N ASP A 143 -4.59 24.58 -55.75
CA ASP A 143 -4.37 23.42 -56.60
C ASP A 143 -4.78 22.14 -55.87
N PHE A 144 -5.97 21.63 -56.18
CA PHE A 144 -6.47 20.40 -55.57
C PHE A 144 -5.54 19.21 -55.80
N ASP A 145 -4.85 19.14 -56.95
CA ASP A 145 -3.97 18.03 -57.26
C ASP A 145 -2.71 18.01 -56.38
N SER A 146 -2.40 19.13 -55.71
CA SER A 146 -1.29 19.26 -54.76
C SER A 146 -1.57 18.65 -53.37
N PHE A 147 -2.82 18.29 -53.07
CA PHE A 147 -3.16 17.57 -51.84
C PHE A 147 -2.58 16.15 -51.90
N ARG A 148 -2.18 15.60 -50.75
CA ARG A 148 -1.63 14.25 -50.66
C ARG A 148 -2.76 13.22 -50.76
N PRO A 149 -2.81 12.38 -51.81
CA PRO A 149 -3.79 11.33 -51.94
C PRO A 149 -3.30 10.08 -51.18
N SER A 150 -4.12 9.53 -50.31
CA SER A 150 -3.85 8.27 -49.62
C SER A 150 -5.02 7.32 -49.81
N ASN A 151 -4.78 6.14 -50.37
CA ASN A 151 -5.85 5.28 -50.85
C ASN A 151 -5.94 3.92 -50.16
N ALA A 152 -7.13 3.35 -50.23
CA ALA A 152 -7.42 1.97 -49.88
C ALA A 152 -8.34 1.37 -50.94
N LEU A 153 -8.07 0.11 -51.29
CA LEU A 153 -8.88 -0.65 -52.24
C LEU A 153 -9.96 -1.43 -51.47
N PHE A 154 -11.14 -1.56 -52.06
CA PHE A 154 -12.20 -2.41 -51.51
C PHE A 154 -13.00 -3.10 -52.61
N ASN A 155 -13.52 -4.28 -52.28
CA ASN A 155 -14.35 -5.05 -53.19
C ASN A 155 -15.79 -4.54 -53.17
N CYS A 156 -16.44 -4.61 -54.33
CA CYS A 156 -17.83 -4.26 -54.49
C CYS A 156 -18.56 -5.31 -55.32
N ASP A 157 -19.57 -5.92 -54.72
CA ASP A 157 -20.34 -7.03 -55.28
C ASP A 157 -21.80 -6.58 -55.53
N ARG A 158 -22.59 -7.43 -56.20
CA ARG A 158 -23.99 -7.16 -56.52
C ARG A 158 -24.87 -7.10 -55.27
N ASP A 159 -24.50 -7.87 -54.26
CA ASP A 159 -25.15 -7.87 -52.96
C ASP A 159 -24.55 -6.78 -52.06
N TRP A 160 -25.39 -6.22 -51.19
CA TRP A 160 -24.96 -5.25 -50.19
C TRP A 160 -23.92 -5.86 -49.25
N GLN A 161 -22.81 -5.15 -49.06
CA GLN A 161 -21.77 -5.52 -48.12
C GLN A 161 -21.28 -4.29 -47.35
N THR A 162 -20.90 -4.52 -46.10
CA THR A 162 -20.27 -3.50 -45.26
C THR A 162 -18.76 -3.68 -45.31
N VAL A 163 -18.06 -2.60 -45.65
CA VAL A 163 -16.61 -2.52 -45.74
C VAL A 163 -16.14 -1.50 -44.70
N ASP A 164 -15.24 -1.92 -43.82
CA ASP A 164 -14.54 -1.04 -42.89
C ASP A 164 -13.13 -0.74 -43.44
N ILE A 165 -12.87 0.52 -43.77
CA ILE A 165 -11.57 1.00 -44.26
C ILE A 165 -10.81 1.63 -43.10
N ASP A 166 -9.63 1.12 -42.77
CA ASP A 166 -8.75 1.66 -41.73
C ASP A 166 -8.02 2.92 -42.22
N LEU A 167 -8.32 4.06 -41.59
CA LEU A 167 -7.74 5.35 -41.91
C LEU A 167 -6.25 5.44 -41.58
N HIS A 168 -5.69 4.54 -40.76
CA HIS A 168 -4.27 4.48 -40.44
C HIS A 168 -3.47 3.54 -41.36
N GLN A 169 -4.14 2.85 -42.29
CA GLN A 169 -3.52 1.89 -43.22
C GLN A 169 -3.76 2.28 -44.69
N LEU A 170 -3.81 3.58 -44.99
CA LEU A 170 -3.88 4.07 -46.36
C LEU A 170 -2.49 4.13 -46.98
N ASN A 171 -2.42 4.08 -48.31
CA ASN A 171 -1.16 4.14 -49.03
C ASN A 171 -1.12 5.36 -49.96
N THR A 172 -0.08 6.18 -49.83
CA THR A 172 0.20 7.25 -50.80
C THR A 172 0.80 6.66 -52.07
N PRO A 173 0.23 6.91 -53.27
CA PRO A 173 0.77 6.39 -54.52
C PRO A 173 2.18 6.91 -54.84
N GLU A 174 3.06 6.02 -55.30
CA GLU A 174 4.45 6.37 -55.62
C GLU A 174 4.58 7.42 -56.72
N TRP A 175 3.68 7.41 -57.70
CA TRP A 175 3.69 8.38 -58.80
C TRP A 175 3.51 9.80 -58.27
N TRP A 176 2.70 9.98 -57.22
CA TRP A 176 2.42 11.29 -56.64
C TRP A 176 3.66 11.78 -55.89
N LEU A 177 4.26 10.93 -55.05
CA LEU A 177 5.50 11.24 -54.33
C LEU A 177 6.63 11.65 -55.29
N LYS A 178 6.77 10.94 -56.41
CA LYS A 178 7.73 11.28 -57.47
C LYS A 178 7.41 12.63 -58.14
N ARG A 179 6.13 12.90 -58.41
CA ARG A 179 5.68 14.17 -59.02
C ARG A 179 6.00 15.37 -58.15
N VAL A 180 5.83 15.26 -56.83
CA VAL A 180 6.11 16.35 -55.87
C VAL A 180 7.52 16.29 -55.27
N ASN A 181 8.39 15.41 -55.79
CA ASN A 181 9.78 15.24 -55.36
C ASN A 181 9.96 14.93 -53.85
N LEU A 182 9.11 14.06 -53.31
CA LEU A 182 9.22 13.51 -51.95
C LEU A 182 9.79 12.08 -51.97
N ASP A 183 10.44 11.69 -50.86
CA ASP A 183 10.95 10.33 -50.69
C ASP A 183 9.80 9.31 -50.69
N ILE A 184 10.01 8.17 -51.35
CA ILE A 184 9.05 7.06 -51.41
C ILE A 184 8.77 6.48 -50.02
N SER A 185 9.70 6.64 -49.06
CA SER A 185 9.49 6.26 -47.66
C SER A 185 8.54 7.20 -46.91
N ASN A 186 8.20 8.37 -47.46
CA ASN A 186 7.30 9.35 -46.85
C ASN A 186 5.83 8.93 -47.02
N LYS A 187 5.42 7.94 -46.22
CA LYS A 187 4.07 7.37 -46.24
C LYS A 187 3.12 7.95 -45.19
N THR A 188 3.55 8.95 -44.43
CA THR A 188 2.69 9.57 -43.41
C THR A 188 1.57 10.36 -44.08
N TYR A 189 0.52 10.74 -43.38
CA TYR A 189 -0.48 11.67 -43.90
C TYR A 189 -1.23 12.25 -42.70
N ASP A 190 -1.87 13.40 -42.91
CA ASP A 190 -2.44 14.17 -41.81
C ASP A 190 -3.95 14.01 -41.74
N LEU A 191 -4.42 13.26 -40.74
CA LEU A 191 -5.84 13.13 -40.45
C LEU A 191 -6.41 14.40 -39.80
N GLY A 192 -5.59 15.30 -39.26
CA GLY A 192 -6.06 16.58 -38.70
C GLY A 192 -6.42 17.64 -39.74
N ARG A 193 -6.07 17.42 -41.01
CA ARG A 193 -6.27 18.38 -42.09
C ARG A 193 -6.73 17.69 -43.38
N ILE A 194 -7.98 17.25 -43.37
CA ILE A 194 -8.62 16.56 -44.49
C ILE A 194 -9.42 17.54 -45.35
N LYS A 195 -9.19 17.50 -46.67
CA LYS A 195 -9.93 18.33 -47.62
C LYS A 195 -11.15 17.62 -48.21
N SER A 196 -10.98 16.37 -48.62
CA SER A 196 -12.02 15.63 -49.31
C SER A 196 -11.76 14.13 -49.30
N ILE A 197 -12.79 13.37 -49.67
CA ILE A 197 -12.70 11.97 -50.08
C ILE A 197 -13.00 11.86 -51.57
N SER A 198 -12.43 10.90 -52.27
CA SER A 198 -12.86 10.48 -53.59
C SER A 198 -13.05 8.98 -53.66
N LEU A 199 -14.09 8.57 -54.37
CA LEU A 199 -14.40 7.18 -54.68
C LEU A 199 -14.24 7.00 -56.18
N GLY A 200 -13.41 6.06 -56.61
CA GLY A 200 -13.07 5.94 -58.02
C GLY A 200 -12.83 4.50 -58.47
N ASN A 201 -12.58 4.37 -59.76
CA ASN A 201 -12.23 3.11 -60.38
C ASN A 201 -10.79 2.67 -60.03
N THR A 202 -10.50 1.41 -60.30
CA THR A 202 -9.15 0.86 -60.28
C THR A 202 -8.77 0.38 -61.68
N SER A 203 -7.54 -0.10 -61.85
CA SER A 203 -7.11 -0.77 -63.08
C SER A 203 -7.84 -2.09 -63.35
N GLN A 204 -8.57 -2.65 -62.38
CA GLN A 204 -9.38 -3.86 -62.55
C GLN A 204 -10.83 -3.56 -62.92
N SER A 205 -11.22 -2.28 -62.95
CA SER A 205 -12.59 -1.91 -63.28
C SER A 205 -12.91 -2.19 -64.74
N PRO A 206 -14.13 -2.68 -65.05
CA PRO A 206 -14.54 -2.94 -66.42
C PRO A 206 -14.48 -1.66 -67.27
N VAL A 207 -13.90 -1.78 -68.47
CA VAL A 207 -13.93 -0.74 -69.50
C VAL A 207 -15.07 -0.97 -70.47
N ASP A 208 -15.56 0.11 -71.09
CA ASP A 208 -16.66 0.10 -72.06
C ASP A 208 -18.00 -0.46 -71.56
N LEU A 209 -18.13 -0.66 -70.25
CA LEU A 209 -19.33 -1.09 -69.56
C LEU A 209 -19.72 -0.05 -68.50
N THR A 210 -21.01 0.19 -68.33
CA THR A 210 -21.51 1.05 -67.26
C THR A 210 -21.49 0.30 -65.94
N ASP A 211 -20.73 0.80 -64.98
CA ASP A 211 -20.73 0.34 -63.59
C ASP A 211 -21.62 1.24 -62.76
N LYS A 212 -22.56 0.64 -62.02
CA LYS A 212 -23.46 1.34 -61.11
C LYS A 212 -23.08 1.02 -59.68
N VAL A 213 -22.73 2.04 -58.92
CA VAL A 213 -22.30 1.93 -57.53
C VAL A 213 -23.31 2.64 -56.64
N LYS A 214 -23.68 2.00 -55.53
CA LYS A 214 -24.65 2.53 -54.57
C LYS A 214 -24.12 2.39 -53.15
N PHE A 215 -24.22 3.46 -52.37
CA PHE A 215 -23.95 3.45 -50.94
C PHE A 215 -25.23 3.71 -50.14
N ALA A 216 -25.50 2.84 -49.17
CA ALA A 216 -26.61 3.00 -48.21
C ALA A 216 -26.13 3.58 -46.88
N GLU A 217 -24.87 3.34 -46.52
CA GLU A 217 -24.27 3.85 -45.29
C GLU A 217 -22.87 4.35 -45.60
N PHE A 218 -22.53 5.51 -45.02
CA PHE A 218 -21.21 6.09 -45.07
C PHE A 218 -20.96 6.77 -43.73
N THR A 219 -20.20 6.12 -42.84
CA THR A 219 -20.05 6.55 -41.45
C THR A 219 -18.58 6.61 -41.07
N LEU A 220 -18.17 7.72 -40.43
CA LEU A 220 -16.87 7.83 -39.79
C LEU A 220 -16.95 7.25 -38.38
N THR A 221 -16.07 6.32 -38.05
CA THR A 221 -16.04 5.66 -36.75
C THR A 221 -14.69 5.84 -36.06
N GLY A 222 -14.72 5.99 -34.74
CA GLY A 222 -13.53 6.31 -33.97
C GLY A 222 -13.76 6.25 -32.47
N ARG A 223 -12.84 6.86 -31.72
CA ARG A 223 -12.92 6.91 -30.26
C ARG A 223 -12.40 8.24 -29.73
N ASP A 224 -13.24 8.95 -28.98
CA ASP A 224 -12.84 10.14 -28.24
C ASP A 224 -12.22 9.73 -26.89
N TRP A 225 -10.89 9.64 -26.89
CA TRP A 225 -10.12 9.27 -25.70
C TRP A 225 -10.16 10.32 -24.59
N SER A 226 -10.56 11.57 -24.85
CA SER A 226 -10.50 12.65 -23.86
C SER A 226 -11.43 12.41 -22.67
N LEU A 227 -12.67 12.01 -22.94
CA LEU A 227 -13.68 11.68 -21.93
C LEU A 227 -13.29 10.41 -21.15
N PHE A 228 -12.79 9.40 -21.84
CA PHE A 228 -12.33 8.17 -21.21
C PHE A 228 -11.16 8.44 -20.25
N ILE A 229 -10.08 9.07 -20.73
CA ILE A 229 -8.87 9.31 -19.92
C ILE A 229 -9.19 10.17 -18.69
N SER A 230 -9.97 11.25 -18.87
CA SER A 230 -10.33 12.13 -17.76
C SER A 230 -11.24 11.43 -16.73
N GLY A 231 -12.21 10.63 -17.20
CA GLY A 231 -13.08 9.83 -16.34
C GLY A 231 -12.32 8.74 -15.57
N SER A 232 -11.47 7.98 -16.25
CA SER A 232 -10.60 6.95 -15.64
C SER A 232 -9.67 7.55 -14.59
N ALA A 233 -9.07 8.72 -14.87
CA ALA A 233 -8.20 9.40 -13.90
C ALA A 233 -8.96 9.78 -12.61
N LEU A 234 -10.20 10.28 -12.73
CA LEU A 234 -11.04 10.58 -11.57
C LEU A 234 -11.41 9.32 -10.79
N LEU A 235 -11.72 8.23 -11.48
CA LEU A 235 -12.01 6.94 -10.85
C LEU A 235 -10.81 6.36 -10.10
N VAL A 236 -9.60 6.45 -10.67
CA VAL A 236 -8.36 6.04 -10.02
C VAL A 236 -8.09 6.91 -8.79
N PHE A 237 -8.27 8.23 -8.89
CA PHE A 237 -8.12 9.14 -7.75
C PHE A 237 -9.12 8.81 -6.63
N ALA A 238 -10.38 8.59 -6.97
CA ALA A 238 -11.41 8.18 -6.03
C ALA A 238 -11.04 6.85 -5.35
N TRP A 239 -10.52 5.89 -6.11
CA TRP A 239 -10.06 4.61 -5.57
C TRP A 239 -8.89 4.77 -4.60
N LEU A 240 -7.86 5.55 -4.95
CA LEU A 240 -6.72 5.83 -4.07
C LEU A 240 -7.17 6.55 -2.79
N SER A 241 -8.12 7.47 -2.90
CA SER A 241 -8.69 8.17 -1.75
C SER A 241 -9.43 7.21 -0.81
N LEU A 242 -10.17 6.23 -1.34
CA LEU A 242 -10.86 5.19 -0.59
C LEU A 242 -9.86 4.27 0.13
N VAL A 243 -8.83 3.82 -0.59
CA VAL A 243 -7.75 3.00 -0.01
C VAL A 243 -7.05 3.77 1.12
N TYR A 244 -6.66 5.01 0.88
CA TYR A 244 -6.04 5.86 1.90
C TYR A 244 -6.95 6.04 3.13
N TRP A 245 -8.24 6.33 2.91
CA TRP A 245 -9.21 6.49 3.99
C TRP A 245 -9.36 5.21 4.83
N THR A 246 -9.46 4.03 4.21
CA THR A 246 -9.56 2.76 4.92
C THR A 246 -8.29 2.42 5.72
N LEU A 247 -7.10 2.70 5.15
CA LEU A 247 -5.82 2.54 5.84
C LEU A 247 -5.72 3.49 7.04
N ARG A 248 -6.07 4.77 6.86
CA ARG A 248 -6.07 5.78 7.92
C ARG A 248 -7.03 5.44 9.05
N GLN A 249 -8.23 4.93 8.74
CA GLN A 249 -9.14 4.45 9.78
C GLN A 249 -8.56 3.28 10.58
N ARG A 250 -7.85 2.36 9.92
CA ARG A 250 -7.21 1.23 10.60
C ARG A 250 -6.09 1.68 11.52
N THR A 251 -5.22 2.59 11.05
CA THR A 251 -4.12 3.10 11.88
C THR A 251 -4.66 3.83 13.11
N GLN A 252 -5.69 4.67 12.95
CA GLN A 252 -6.35 5.36 14.07
C GLN A 252 -6.97 4.39 15.09
N ARG A 253 -7.65 3.33 14.63
CA ARG A 253 -8.22 2.32 15.54
C ARG A 253 -7.14 1.55 16.30
N LEU A 254 -6.04 1.19 15.63
CA LEU A 254 -4.91 0.51 16.27
C LEU A 254 -4.22 1.39 17.32
N LEU A 255 -4.01 2.67 17.01
CA LEU A 255 -3.45 3.65 17.94
C LEU A 255 -4.37 3.83 19.17
N ALA A 256 -5.68 3.94 18.97
CA ALA A 256 -6.64 4.04 20.07
C ALA A 256 -6.60 2.80 20.99
N MET A 257 -6.49 1.60 20.41
CA MET A 257 -6.35 0.35 21.18
C MET A 257 -5.04 0.33 21.98
N GLU A 258 -3.92 0.77 21.40
CA GLU A 258 -2.63 0.85 22.12
C GLU A 258 -2.69 1.89 23.26
N GLN A 259 -3.31 3.04 23.04
CA GLN A 259 -3.52 4.05 24.08
C GLN A 259 -4.40 3.52 25.22
N GLU A 260 -5.45 2.77 24.90
CA GLU A 260 -6.32 2.17 25.91
C GLU A 260 -5.60 1.10 26.74
N LYS A 261 -4.79 0.25 26.10
CA LYS A 261 -3.89 -0.69 26.80
C LYS A 261 -2.89 0.04 27.69
N ALA A 262 -2.26 1.10 27.18
CA ALA A 262 -1.29 1.90 27.95
C ALA A 262 -1.95 2.57 29.16
N LYS A 263 -3.17 3.07 29.02
CA LYS A 263 -3.98 3.64 30.11
C LYS A 263 -4.36 2.58 31.14
N GLN A 264 -4.73 1.37 30.73
CA GLN A 264 -4.96 0.26 31.67
C GLN A 264 -3.68 -0.13 32.42
N ALA A 265 -2.55 -0.26 31.71
CA ALA A 265 -1.27 -0.59 32.32
C ALA A 265 -0.80 0.47 33.34
N SER A 266 -1.05 1.76 33.07
CA SER A 266 -0.73 2.83 34.02
C SER A 266 -1.63 2.79 35.26
N LEU A 267 -2.93 2.55 35.11
CA LEU A 267 -3.87 2.40 36.23
C LEU A 267 -3.50 1.21 37.14
N THR A 268 -3.10 0.07 36.57
CA THR A 268 -2.65 -1.09 37.35
C THR A 268 -1.37 -0.80 38.14
N LYS A 269 -0.48 0.06 37.62
CA LYS A 269 0.76 0.45 38.31
C LYS A 269 0.51 1.35 39.53
N THR A 270 -0.57 2.12 39.53
CA THR A 270 -0.93 3.06 40.61
C THR A 270 -1.53 2.35 41.84
N TYR A 271 -1.98 1.10 41.71
CA TYR A 271 -2.52 0.31 42.83
C TYR A 271 -1.44 -0.60 43.45
N GLN A 272 -0.48 0.00 44.17
CA GLN A 272 0.40 -0.73 45.10
C GLN A 272 -0.08 -0.51 46.55
N PRO A 273 -0.29 -1.56 47.36
CA PRO A 273 -0.58 -1.38 48.78
C PRO A 273 0.62 -0.72 49.49
N LEU A 274 0.35 0.24 50.37
CA LEU A 274 1.34 1.03 51.13
C LEU A 274 2.39 0.12 51.82
N PRO A 275 3.70 0.46 51.75
CA PRO A 275 4.77 -0.41 52.24
C PRO A 275 4.77 -0.47 53.76
N THR A 276 4.29 -1.60 54.31
CA THR A 276 4.28 -1.89 55.75
C THR A 276 5.62 -2.49 56.21
N ASP A 277 6.45 -2.97 55.29
CA ASP A 277 7.71 -3.68 55.59
C ASP A 277 8.83 -2.78 56.14
N SER A 278 8.90 -1.50 55.75
CA SER A 278 10.03 -0.64 56.15
C SER A 278 10.07 -0.35 57.66
N LYS A 279 8.90 -0.30 58.31
CA LYS A 279 8.80 -0.06 59.76
C LYS A 279 9.17 -1.32 60.56
N LYS A 280 8.71 -2.50 60.13
CA LYS A 280 8.99 -3.78 60.79
C LYS A 280 10.50 -4.08 60.77
N GLU A 281 11.14 -3.89 59.63
CA GLU A 281 12.60 -4.11 59.48
C GLU A 281 13.42 -3.12 60.33
N LYS A 282 12.98 -1.87 60.47
CA LYS A 282 13.66 -0.88 61.31
C LYS A 282 13.59 -1.25 62.80
N GLU A 283 12.42 -1.69 63.27
CA GLU A 283 12.20 -2.12 64.66
C GLU A 283 13.00 -3.39 65.00
N LYS A 284 13.08 -4.33 64.06
CA LYS A 284 13.90 -5.54 64.16
C LYS A 284 15.38 -5.22 64.32
N ARG A 285 15.94 -4.38 63.44
CA ARG A 285 17.36 -3.99 63.51
C ARG A 285 17.69 -3.30 64.84
N ALA A 286 16.80 -2.42 65.33
CA ALA A 286 17.00 -1.73 66.60
C ALA A 286 17.03 -2.69 67.81
N ALA A 287 16.16 -3.70 67.83
CA ALA A 287 16.13 -4.70 68.92
C ALA A 287 17.42 -5.54 68.98
N MET A 288 17.91 -6.00 67.83
CA MET A 288 19.15 -6.79 67.76
C MET A 288 20.38 -5.96 68.12
N GLN A 289 20.43 -4.69 67.67
CA GLN A 289 21.54 -3.80 67.98
C GLN A 289 21.63 -3.50 69.47
N LEU A 290 20.51 -3.20 70.13
CA LEU A 290 20.46 -2.97 71.59
C LEU A 290 21.07 -4.16 72.36
N MET A 291 20.67 -5.39 72.00
CA MET A 291 21.20 -6.58 72.64
C MET A 291 22.70 -6.76 72.42
N ALA A 292 23.17 -6.56 71.19
CA ALA A 292 24.58 -6.75 70.85
C ALA A 292 25.51 -5.72 71.53
N THR A 293 25.05 -4.48 71.71
CA THR A 293 25.88 -3.41 72.28
C THR A 293 25.82 -3.34 73.80
N GLU A 294 24.69 -3.72 74.39
CA GLU A 294 24.43 -3.48 75.82
C GLU A 294 24.30 -4.74 76.67
N PHE A 295 24.53 -5.94 76.14
CA PHE A 295 24.39 -7.17 76.93
C PHE A 295 25.27 -7.17 78.20
N THR A 296 26.41 -6.48 78.21
CA THR A 296 27.30 -6.36 79.37
C THR A 296 26.76 -5.45 80.47
N ASN A 297 25.73 -4.63 80.19
CA ASN A 297 25.12 -3.77 81.20
C ASN A 297 24.23 -4.61 82.14
N PRO A 298 24.54 -4.69 83.44
CA PRO A 298 23.76 -5.51 84.36
C PRO A 298 22.34 -4.98 84.64
N GLU A 299 22.07 -3.70 84.35
CA GLU A 299 20.73 -3.10 84.46
C GLU A 299 19.85 -3.39 83.24
N LEU A 300 20.40 -3.99 82.17
CA LEU A 300 19.60 -4.36 81.01
C LEU A 300 18.68 -5.55 81.35
N ASP A 301 17.40 -5.25 81.42
CA ASP A 301 16.29 -6.19 81.58
C ASP A 301 15.21 -5.93 80.51
N LEU A 302 14.09 -6.65 80.61
CA LEU A 302 13.02 -6.52 79.63
C LEU A 302 12.39 -5.13 79.66
N ASP A 303 12.11 -4.57 80.84
CA ASP A 303 11.35 -3.32 80.98
C ASP A 303 12.19 -2.10 80.54
N THR A 304 13.49 -2.13 80.83
CA THR A 304 14.46 -1.14 80.31
C THR A 304 14.59 -1.22 78.78
N ALA A 305 14.61 -2.42 78.20
CA ALA A 305 14.64 -2.59 76.75
C ALA A 305 13.35 -2.12 76.06
N LEU A 306 12.19 -2.34 76.68
CA LEU A 306 10.90 -1.85 76.19
C LEU A 306 10.86 -0.31 76.17
N SER A 307 11.33 0.30 77.26
CA SER A 307 11.43 1.77 77.39
C SER A 307 12.36 2.37 76.33
N ARG A 308 13.53 1.77 76.08
CA ARG A 308 14.51 2.26 75.10
C ARG A 308 14.04 2.11 73.66
N LEU A 309 13.31 1.04 73.34
CA LEU A 309 12.85 0.76 71.98
C LEU A 309 11.47 1.36 71.66
N GLY A 310 10.78 1.93 72.65
CA GLY A 310 9.42 2.46 72.48
C GLY A 310 8.41 1.41 72.03
N THR A 311 8.55 0.17 72.53
CA THR A 311 7.75 -0.99 72.10
C THR A 311 7.11 -1.70 73.28
N ASN A 312 6.22 -2.66 73.02
CA ASN A 312 5.59 -3.47 74.05
C ASN A 312 6.16 -4.90 74.11
N ARG A 313 5.94 -5.57 75.24
CA ARG A 313 6.45 -6.93 75.52
C ARG A 313 6.08 -7.95 74.44
N THR A 314 4.85 -7.93 73.96
CA THR A 314 4.36 -8.87 72.95
C THR A 314 5.09 -8.68 71.64
N LYS A 315 5.24 -7.42 71.21
CA LYS A 315 5.88 -7.05 69.95
C LYS A 315 7.37 -7.34 69.95
N LEU A 316 8.09 -6.98 71.02
CA LEU A 316 9.53 -7.27 71.13
C LEU A 316 9.81 -8.77 71.12
N ASN A 317 9.03 -9.56 71.87
CA ASN A 317 9.20 -11.01 71.85
C ASN A 317 8.78 -11.64 70.53
N ALA A 318 7.79 -11.10 69.82
CA ALA A 318 7.41 -11.59 68.49
C ALA A 318 8.56 -11.39 67.49
N ILE A 319 9.14 -10.18 67.46
CA ILE A 319 10.30 -9.86 66.62
C ILE A 319 11.47 -10.79 66.95
N LEU A 320 11.83 -10.94 68.23
CA LEU A 320 12.98 -11.76 68.61
C LEU A 320 12.74 -13.26 68.40
N LYS A 321 11.51 -13.75 68.58
CA LYS A 321 11.17 -15.15 68.27
C LYS A 321 11.23 -15.43 66.78
N GLU A 322 10.78 -14.50 65.94
CA GLU A 322 10.87 -14.61 64.48
C GLU A 322 12.34 -14.71 64.04
N GLU A 323 13.23 -13.95 64.66
CA GLU A 323 14.65 -13.90 64.28
C GLU A 323 15.55 -14.95 64.94
N THR A 324 15.34 -15.23 66.22
CA THR A 324 16.26 -16.03 67.04
C THR A 324 15.62 -17.28 67.62
N GLY A 325 14.29 -17.44 67.49
CA GLY A 325 13.52 -18.50 68.16
C GLY A 325 13.36 -18.30 69.68
N MET A 326 13.94 -17.24 70.25
CA MET A 326 14.02 -17.04 71.71
C MET A 326 13.27 -15.77 72.16
N THR A 327 12.84 -15.74 73.42
CA THR A 327 12.34 -14.52 74.06
C THR A 327 13.49 -13.61 74.47
N PHE A 328 13.20 -12.34 74.76
CA PHE A 328 14.21 -11.34 75.15
C PHE A 328 15.17 -11.83 76.25
N SER A 329 14.63 -12.29 77.38
CA SER A 329 15.43 -12.73 78.52
C SER A 329 16.26 -13.98 78.22
N VAL A 330 15.79 -14.85 77.32
CA VAL A 330 16.54 -16.04 76.91
C VAL A 330 17.68 -15.64 75.99
N CYS A 331 17.41 -14.77 75.00
CA CYS A 331 18.42 -14.26 74.09
C CYS A 331 19.53 -13.49 74.83
N LEU A 332 19.16 -12.62 75.77
CA LEU A 332 20.13 -11.87 76.59
C LEU A 332 21.02 -12.81 77.42
N ASN A 333 20.44 -13.80 78.10
CA ASN A 333 21.23 -14.79 78.85
C ASN A 333 22.13 -15.61 77.93
N HIS A 334 21.63 -16.01 76.76
CA HIS A 334 22.42 -16.75 75.78
C HIS A 334 23.65 -15.94 75.33
N LEU A 335 23.48 -14.67 74.99
CA LEU A 335 24.58 -13.77 74.62
C LEU A 335 25.61 -13.65 75.75
N ARG A 336 25.17 -13.35 76.98
CA ARG A 336 26.05 -13.22 78.15
C ARG A 336 26.84 -14.50 78.45
N LEU A 337 26.19 -15.65 78.40
CA LEU A 337 26.81 -16.95 78.69
C LEU A 337 27.77 -17.39 77.58
N THR A 338 27.44 -17.11 76.32
CA THR A 338 28.31 -17.40 75.18
C THR A 338 29.58 -16.57 75.28
N GLU A 339 29.45 -15.27 75.59
CA GLU A 339 30.61 -14.41 75.80
C GLU A 339 31.42 -14.83 77.04
N ALA A 340 30.75 -15.28 78.11
CA ALA A 340 31.44 -15.80 79.28
C ALA A 340 32.25 -17.07 78.96
N ALA A 341 31.69 -17.98 78.17
CA ALA A 341 32.37 -19.20 77.73
C ALA A 341 33.63 -18.85 76.91
N ARG A 342 33.55 -17.84 76.04
CA ARG A 342 34.68 -17.30 75.28
C ARG A 342 35.75 -16.69 76.18
N LEU A 343 35.36 -15.83 77.12
CA LEU A 343 36.29 -15.20 78.06
C LEU A 343 36.97 -16.22 79.00
N LEU A 344 36.28 -17.29 79.37
CA LEU A 344 36.85 -18.38 80.18
C LEU A 344 37.96 -19.13 79.46
N THR A 345 37.93 -19.20 78.13
CA THR A 345 38.96 -19.88 77.33
C THR A 345 40.09 -18.96 76.89
N GLU A 346 39.80 -17.67 76.67
CA GLU A 346 40.77 -16.72 76.09
C GLU A 346 41.49 -15.85 77.11
N THR A 347 41.00 -15.79 78.36
CA THR A 347 41.55 -14.87 79.36
C THR A 347 41.86 -15.57 80.69
N ASP A 348 42.81 -15.01 81.42
CA ASP A 348 43.17 -15.48 82.76
C ASP A 348 42.28 -14.93 83.88
N LEU A 349 41.24 -14.15 83.53
CA LEU A 349 40.28 -13.59 84.47
C LEU A 349 39.66 -14.68 85.36
N SER A 350 39.40 -14.31 86.61
CA SER A 350 38.66 -15.15 87.54
C SER A 350 37.19 -15.30 87.12
N VAL A 351 36.56 -16.40 87.55
CA VAL A 351 35.13 -16.65 87.27
C VAL A 351 34.25 -15.49 87.75
N ALA A 352 34.60 -14.87 88.88
CA ALA A 352 33.88 -13.72 89.42
C ALA A 352 34.01 -12.49 88.52
N GLU A 353 35.23 -12.18 88.04
CA GLU A 353 35.46 -11.06 87.12
C GLU A 353 34.74 -11.24 85.79
N ILE A 354 34.74 -12.46 85.24
CA ILE A 354 34.01 -12.78 84.01
C ILE A 354 32.51 -12.59 84.20
N ALA A 355 31.95 -13.02 85.34
CA ALA A 355 30.53 -12.84 85.65
C ALA A 355 30.13 -11.36 85.61
N PHE A 356 30.91 -10.47 86.25
CA PHE A 356 30.67 -9.04 86.22
C PHE A 356 30.87 -8.44 84.82
N LYS A 357 31.89 -8.88 84.09
CA LYS A 357 32.23 -8.37 82.75
C LYS A 357 31.16 -8.66 81.70
N VAL A 358 30.42 -9.76 81.84
CA VAL A 358 29.32 -10.10 80.93
C VAL A 358 27.95 -9.62 81.45
N GLY A 359 27.90 -8.80 82.49
CA GLY A 359 26.66 -8.16 82.96
C GLY A 359 25.85 -8.94 83.99
N TYR A 360 26.48 -9.83 84.78
CA TYR A 360 25.85 -10.38 85.99
C TYR A 360 26.34 -9.65 87.25
N ASN A 361 25.40 -9.15 88.07
CA ASN A 361 25.70 -8.54 89.37
C ASN A 361 25.97 -9.55 90.49
N ASN A 362 25.82 -10.85 90.22
CA ASN A 362 25.92 -11.90 91.23
C ASN A 362 26.61 -13.13 90.64
N ALA A 363 27.85 -13.37 91.07
CA ALA A 363 28.66 -14.51 90.62
C ALA A 363 28.04 -15.87 90.97
N SER A 364 27.34 -16.00 92.10
CA SER A 364 26.63 -17.23 92.49
C SER A 364 25.45 -17.51 91.55
N TYR A 365 24.71 -16.48 91.14
CA TYR A 365 23.64 -16.61 90.16
C TYR A 365 24.20 -16.99 88.78
N PHE A 366 25.27 -16.31 88.33
CA PHE A 366 25.98 -16.65 87.11
C PHE A 366 26.41 -18.13 87.07
N ASN A 367 27.06 -18.61 88.13
CA ASN A 367 27.50 -20.02 88.23
C ASN A 367 26.34 -20.99 88.04
N ARG A 368 25.17 -20.70 88.64
CA ARG A 368 23.97 -21.55 88.51
C ARG A 368 23.42 -21.56 87.08
N VAL A 369 23.35 -20.39 86.43
CA VAL A 369 22.81 -20.29 85.06
C VAL A 369 23.80 -20.87 84.05
N PHE A 370 25.10 -20.62 84.20
CA PHE A 370 26.15 -21.20 83.36
C PHE A 370 26.15 -22.73 83.44
N ARG A 371 26.09 -23.29 84.65
CA ARG A 371 25.99 -24.74 84.85
C ARG A 371 24.74 -25.34 84.23
N LYS A 372 23.62 -24.63 84.28
CA LYS A 372 22.38 -25.08 83.61
C LYS A 372 22.54 -25.14 82.09
N GLN A 373 23.27 -24.20 81.50
CA GLN A 373 23.45 -24.09 80.05
C GLN A 373 24.53 -25.05 79.53
N PHE A 374 25.69 -25.11 80.17
CA PHE A 374 26.86 -25.86 79.70
C PHE A 374 27.09 -27.19 80.44
N LEU A 375 26.18 -27.56 81.35
CA LEU A 375 26.20 -28.79 82.15
C LEU A 375 27.47 -29.00 83.01
N CYS A 376 28.26 -27.95 83.22
CA CYS A 376 29.46 -27.93 84.07
C CYS A 376 29.66 -26.53 84.67
N THR A 377 30.46 -26.42 85.73
CA THR A 377 30.73 -25.11 86.34
C THR A 377 31.66 -24.27 85.44
N PRO A 378 31.63 -22.93 85.52
CA PRO A 378 32.58 -22.08 84.79
C PRO A 378 34.05 -22.45 85.03
N GLY A 379 34.39 -22.83 86.26
CA GLY A 379 35.74 -23.30 86.62
C GLY A 379 36.11 -24.62 85.94
N GLU A 380 35.19 -25.60 85.94
CA GLU A 380 35.37 -26.85 85.18
C GLU A 380 35.48 -26.59 83.67
N TYR A 381 34.69 -25.65 83.14
CA TYR A 381 34.72 -25.28 81.73
C TYR A 381 36.09 -24.70 81.34
N LYS A 382 36.65 -23.79 82.16
CA LYS A 382 38.01 -23.24 81.99
C LYS A 382 39.08 -24.34 82.02
N GLN A 383 39.02 -25.27 82.97
CA GLN A 383 39.99 -26.38 83.07
C GLN A 383 39.90 -27.38 81.92
N LYS A 384 38.69 -27.70 81.43
CA LYS A 384 38.50 -28.63 80.31
C LYS A 384 39.17 -28.14 79.02
N GLN A 385 39.24 -26.83 78.81
CA GLN A 385 39.80 -26.22 77.60
C GLN A 385 41.30 -25.87 77.73
N GLN A 386 41.87 -25.87 78.95
CA GLN A 386 43.28 -25.57 79.21
C GLN A 386 44.19 -26.81 79.28
N LYS A 387 43.71 -28.04 79.04
CA LYS A 387 44.58 -29.21 78.91
C LYS A 387 45.33 -29.16 77.55
N PRO A 388 46.68 -29.18 77.53
CA PRO A 388 47.43 -29.17 76.28
C PRO A 388 47.24 -30.48 75.51
N HIS A 389 46.95 -30.36 74.22
CA HIS A 389 47.00 -31.44 73.23
C HIS A 389 48.44 -31.96 73.12
N PRO A 390 48.74 -33.26 73.34
CA PRO A 390 50.07 -33.81 73.06
C PRO A 390 50.25 -33.97 71.55
N LEU A 391 51.29 -33.37 70.98
CA LEU A 391 51.74 -33.64 69.61
C LEU A 391 52.36 -35.05 69.53
N PRO A 392 52.03 -35.89 68.53
CA PRO A 392 52.84 -37.04 68.17
C PRO A 392 53.80 -36.72 67.01
N GLU A 393 54.96 -37.36 67.10
CA GLU A 393 56.21 -37.15 66.38
C GLU A 393 56.21 -37.61 64.91
N SER A 394 57.16 -37.05 64.16
CA SER A 394 57.63 -37.56 62.87
C SER A 394 58.22 -38.97 63.01
N SER A 395 57.83 -39.91 62.15
CA SER A 395 58.63 -41.10 61.88
C SER A 395 59.12 -41.10 60.43
N ASN A 396 60.43 -41.30 60.35
CA ASN A 396 61.27 -41.33 59.17
C ASN A 396 61.20 -42.72 58.52
N ASN A 397 61.47 -42.74 57.22
CA ASN A 397 61.69 -43.85 56.29
C ASN A 397 62.11 -45.21 56.84
N LYS A 398 61.58 -46.28 56.20
CA LYS A 398 62.35 -47.32 55.49
C LYS A 398 61.39 -48.31 54.79
N HIS A 399 61.33 -48.28 53.47
CA HIS A 399 61.81 -49.38 52.62
C HIS A 399 61.99 -48.93 51.18
#